data_AF-A0A958CRY5-F1
#
_entry.id   AF-A0A958CRY5-F1
#
_cell.length_a   1.000
_cell.length_b   1.000
_cell.length_c   1.000
_cell.angle_alpha   90.00
_cell.angle_beta   90.00
_cell.angle_gamma   90.00
#
_symmetry.space_group_name_H-M   'P 1'
#
loop_
_entity.id
_entity.type
_entity.pdbx_description
1 polymer ?
#
loop_
_entity_poly.entity_id
_entity_poly.type
_entity_poly.pdbx_seq_one_letter_code
_entity_poly.pdbx_strand_id
1 'polypeptide(L)'
;EVLRSLPADSYGTIFGYDSEDLSDPWKVYSPTVGMEWVNDLSQLEFGESYWISVTMPTTDQPLLLQIEVAEGQAQTFPTNTVSANTTPIFQRTPPAVYYGALVNAPAGIAVGATVDARVGESICGSGVVSADQDGNLRYTVKVEAADVGGNAGCGAPTRDVTFNVGGRDVPGTIKWDNNKLRKHDLEFPSGG
;
A
#
# COMPACT_ATOMS: atom_id res chain seq x y z
N GLU A 1 12.46 -8.38 -14.90
CA GLU A 1 12.26 -7.29 -15.86
C GLU A 1 11.15 -6.40 -15.33
N VAL A 2 11.50 -5.20 -14.91
CA VAL A 2 10.72 -4.39 -13.96
C VAL A 2 10.21 -3.17 -14.70
N LEU A 3 8.90 -3.02 -14.89
CA LEU A 3 8.12 -1.78 -15.02
C LEU A 3 8.84 -0.52 -15.58
N ARG A 4 9.69 -0.67 -16.60
CA ARG A 4 10.57 0.38 -17.12
C ARG A 4 9.99 1.14 -18.33
N SER A 5 8.80 0.78 -18.79
CA SER A 5 8.21 1.36 -20.01
C SER A 5 7.55 2.73 -19.81
N LEU A 6 7.44 3.20 -18.57
CA LEU A 6 6.91 4.53 -18.27
C LEU A 6 8.05 5.46 -17.86
N PRO A 7 8.19 6.66 -18.47
CA PRO A 7 9.16 7.65 -18.02
C PRO A 7 9.07 7.84 -16.50
N ALA A 8 10.22 7.91 -15.82
CA ALA A 8 10.25 8.43 -14.46
C ALA A 8 9.46 9.76 -14.47
N ASP A 9 8.53 9.93 -13.54
CA ASP A 9 7.62 11.08 -13.39
C ASP A 9 6.28 11.04 -14.17
N SER A 10 6.05 10.03 -15.01
CA SER A 10 4.76 9.87 -15.75
C SER A 10 3.67 9.10 -15.00
N TYR A 11 4.02 8.46 -13.89
CA TYR A 11 3.11 7.70 -13.03
C TYR A 11 3.58 7.76 -11.57
N GLY A 12 2.64 7.75 -10.64
CA GLY A 12 2.88 7.98 -9.22
C GLY A 12 2.92 6.70 -8.40
N THR A 13 1.79 6.00 -8.32
CA THR A 13 1.62 4.79 -7.50
C THR A 13 0.88 3.74 -8.32
N ILE A 14 1.34 2.50 -8.23
CA ILE A 14 0.68 1.32 -8.79
C ILE A 14 0.22 0.47 -7.62
N PHE A 15 -1.06 0.12 -7.61
CA PHE A 15 -1.61 -0.91 -6.73
C PHE A 15 -1.98 -2.13 -7.56
N GLY A 16 -1.52 -3.31 -7.16
CA GLY A 16 -2.03 -4.59 -7.63
C GLY A 16 -2.98 -5.17 -6.60
N TYR A 17 -4.07 -5.79 -7.05
CA TYR A 17 -5.00 -6.48 -6.17
C TYR A 17 -5.07 -7.97 -6.50
N ASP A 18 -4.68 -8.78 -5.53
CA ASP A 18 -4.76 -10.23 -5.54
C ASP A 18 -5.88 -10.68 -4.58
N SER A 19 -6.95 -11.28 -5.11
CA SER A 19 -8.06 -11.77 -4.28
C SER A 19 -7.75 -13.06 -3.51
N GLU A 20 -6.69 -13.78 -3.88
CA GLU A 20 -6.27 -15.03 -3.26
C GLU A 20 -5.40 -14.76 -2.01
N ASP A 21 -4.66 -13.64 -1.97
CA ASP A 21 -3.96 -13.17 -0.78
C ASP A 21 -4.93 -12.50 0.22
N LEU A 22 -5.58 -13.33 1.05
CA LEU A 22 -6.53 -12.84 2.06
C LEU A 22 -5.89 -12.02 3.19
N SER A 23 -4.56 -12.06 3.35
CA SER A 23 -3.86 -11.36 4.42
C SER A 23 -3.34 -10.00 3.98
N ASP A 24 -2.91 -9.89 2.73
CA ASP A 24 -2.39 -8.68 2.13
C ASP A 24 -2.77 -8.59 0.64
N PRO A 25 -4.06 -8.38 0.33
CA PRO A 25 -4.57 -8.44 -1.04
C PRO A 25 -4.08 -7.29 -1.92
N TRP A 26 -3.53 -6.21 -1.34
CA TRP A 26 -3.08 -5.04 -2.06
C TRP A 26 -1.56 -4.98 -2.11
N LYS A 27 -0.93 -5.17 -3.26
CA LYS A 27 0.51 -4.90 -3.45
C LYS A 27 0.72 -3.48 -3.99
N VAL A 28 1.81 -2.84 -3.64
CA VAL A 28 2.09 -1.43 -4.00
C VAL A 28 3.49 -1.22 -4.56
N TYR A 29 3.58 -0.37 -5.57
CA TYR A 29 4.83 0.14 -6.11
C TYR A 29 4.73 1.66 -6.34
N SER A 30 5.73 2.42 -5.91
CA SER A 30 5.91 3.80 -6.31
C SER A 30 7.36 4.09 -6.68
N PRO A 31 7.65 4.60 -7.90
CA PRO A 31 9.00 5.02 -8.28
C PRO A 31 9.50 6.22 -7.47
N THR A 32 8.58 7.01 -6.88
CA THR A 32 8.94 8.17 -6.03
C THR A 32 9.41 7.77 -4.64
N VAL A 33 9.17 6.52 -4.23
CA VAL A 33 9.63 5.96 -2.96
C VAL A 33 10.81 5.04 -3.26
N GLY A 34 12.02 5.58 -3.13
CA GLY A 34 13.28 4.84 -3.34
C GLY A 34 13.60 3.80 -2.25
N MET A 35 12.60 3.38 -1.48
CA MET A 35 12.73 2.46 -0.35
C MET A 35 12.08 1.12 -0.71
N GLU A 36 12.91 0.13 -1.04
CA GLU A 36 12.44 -1.20 -1.47
C GLU A 36 11.54 -1.88 -0.43
N TRP A 37 11.78 -1.65 0.86
CA TRP A 37 10.98 -2.23 1.94
C TRP A 37 9.52 -1.70 2.02
N VAL A 38 9.20 -0.63 1.30
CA VAL A 38 7.83 -0.10 1.18
C VAL A 38 7.15 -0.62 -0.10
N ASN A 39 7.94 -0.94 -1.14
CA ASN A 39 7.44 -1.42 -2.43
C ASN A 39 7.41 -2.96 -2.44
N ASP A 40 6.22 -3.55 -2.30
CA ASP A 40 6.03 -5.00 -2.31
C ASP A 40 5.40 -5.54 -3.61
N LEU A 41 4.97 -4.66 -4.52
CA LEU A 41 4.66 -5.03 -5.91
C LEU A 41 5.95 -4.99 -6.74
N SER A 42 6.49 -6.17 -7.06
CA SER A 42 7.76 -6.30 -7.81
C SER A 42 7.57 -6.63 -9.29
N GLN A 43 6.44 -7.23 -9.66
CA GLN A 43 6.12 -7.67 -11.02
C GLN A 43 4.64 -7.47 -11.33
N LEU A 44 4.32 -7.29 -12.62
CA LEU A 44 2.95 -7.40 -13.09
C LEU A 44 2.72 -8.81 -13.61
N GLU A 45 1.62 -9.42 -13.21
CA GLU A 45 1.22 -10.77 -13.56
C GLU A 45 -0.07 -10.76 -14.37
N PHE A 46 -0.23 -11.76 -15.24
CA PHE A 46 -1.45 -11.89 -16.04
C PHE A 46 -2.60 -12.40 -15.18
N GLY A 47 -3.79 -11.84 -15.39
CA GLY A 47 -4.99 -12.20 -14.62
C GLY A 47 -5.20 -11.31 -13.40
N GLU A 48 -4.16 -10.60 -12.98
CA GLU A 48 -4.23 -9.62 -11.90
C GLU A 48 -4.76 -8.27 -12.36
N SER A 49 -5.23 -7.49 -11.41
CA SER A 49 -5.82 -6.17 -11.66
C SER A 49 -5.00 -5.06 -11.00
N TYR A 50 -4.86 -3.96 -11.73
CA TYR A 50 -3.98 -2.87 -11.33
C TYR A 50 -4.66 -1.50 -11.38
N TRP A 51 -4.41 -0.68 -10.37
CA TRP A 51 -4.72 0.75 -10.35
C TRP A 51 -3.43 1.53 -10.51
N ILE A 52 -3.38 2.38 -11.53
CA ILE A 52 -2.20 3.17 -11.86
C ILE A 52 -2.57 4.65 -11.71
N SER A 53 -2.00 5.32 -10.70
CA SER A 53 -2.14 6.76 -10.54
C SER A 53 -1.23 7.48 -11.53
N VAL A 54 -1.81 8.31 -12.38
CA VAL A 54 -1.08 9.02 -13.43
C VAL A 54 -1.04 10.53 -13.14
N THR A 55 0.13 11.14 -13.26
CA THR A 55 0.42 12.50 -12.78
C THR A 55 0.18 13.62 -13.80
N MET A 56 0.10 13.34 -15.11
CA MET A 56 -0.47 14.18 -16.18
C MET A 56 -0.04 13.63 -17.55
N PRO A 57 -0.95 13.27 -18.47
CA PRO A 57 -0.67 13.46 -19.88
C PRO A 57 -0.88 14.95 -20.20
N THR A 58 0.15 15.65 -20.69
CA THR A 58 -0.14 16.87 -21.44
C THR A 58 -0.76 16.45 -22.78
N THR A 59 -1.56 17.33 -23.41
CA THR A 59 -2.17 17.06 -24.72
C THR A 59 -1.14 16.67 -25.79
N ASP A 60 0.13 17.06 -25.60
CA ASP A 60 1.26 16.80 -26.49
C ASP A 60 2.09 15.54 -26.12
N GLN A 61 1.78 14.87 -25.01
CA GLN A 61 2.44 13.64 -24.55
C GLN A 61 1.37 12.64 -24.07
N PRO A 62 0.75 11.86 -24.99
CA PRO A 62 -0.18 10.82 -24.58
C PRO A 62 0.56 9.78 -23.72
N LEU A 63 -0.09 9.31 -22.66
CA LEU A 63 0.42 8.18 -21.89
C LEU A 63 0.27 6.91 -22.71
N LEU A 64 1.39 6.29 -23.01
CA LEU A 64 1.43 4.95 -23.57
C LEU A 64 1.68 3.97 -22.41
N LEU A 65 0.63 3.26 -22.01
CA LEU A 65 0.79 2.07 -21.18
C LEU A 65 1.18 0.91 -22.11
N GLN A 66 2.48 0.63 -22.17
CA GLN A 66 2.98 -0.51 -22.92
C GLN A 66 3.19 -1.70 -21.97
N ILE A 67 2.37 -2.74 -22.16
CA ILE A 67 2.49 -4.03 -21.49
C ILE A 67 3.21 -4.95 -22.48
N GLU A 68 4.51 -5.12 -22.31
CA GLU A 68 5.28 -6.09 -23.07
C GLU A 68 5.26 -7.44 -22.36
N VAL A 69 4.89 -8.48 -23.10
CA VAL A 69 5.06 -9.86 -22.66
C VAL A 69 6.50 -10.23 -23.00
N ALA A 70 7.28 -10.68 -22.02
CA ALA A 70 8.63 -11.18 -22.29
C ALA A 70 8.56 -12.25 -23.39
N GLU A 71 9.25 -12.01 -24.51
CA GLU A 71 9.25 -12.93 -25.64
C GLU A 71 9.86 -14.28 -25.22
N GLY A 72 9.15 -15.38 -25.49
CA GLY A 72 9.78 -16.69 -25.37
C GLY A 72 8.87 -17.88 -25.10
N GLN A 73 7.61 -17.69 -24.68
CA GLN A 73 6.68 -18.81 -24.47
C GLN A 73 5.27 -18.41 -24.86
N ALA A 74 4.60 -19.23 -25.68
CA ALA A 74 3.16 -19.12 -25.88
C ALA A 74 2.48 -19.35 -24.52
N GLN A 75 1.92 -18.29 -23.93
CA GLN A 75 1.09 -18.45 -22.73
C GLN A 75 -0.21 -19.13 -23.13
N THR A 76 -0.32 -20.41 -22.80
CA THR A 76 -1.61 -21.10 -22.76
C THR A 76 -2.37 -20.55 -21.57
N PHE A 77 -3.34 -19.66 -21.83
CA PHE A 77 -4.30 -19.25 -20.81
C PHE A 77 -5.14 -20.48 -20.46
N PRO A 78 -5.09 -20.99 -19.21
CA PRO A 78 -5.99 -22.06 -18.82
C PRO A 78 -7.42 -21.56 -18.99
N THR A 79 -8.27 -22.37 -19.61
CA THR A 79 -9.71 -22.17 -19.66
C THR A 79 -10.28 -22.49 -18.27
N ASN A 80 -9.84 -21.75 -17.26
CA ASN A 80 -10.44 -21.82 -15.95
C ASN A 80 -11.84 -21.23 -16.07
N THR A 81 -12.83 -21.94 -15.53
CA THR A 81 -14.16 -21.36 -15.31
C THR A 81 -13.97 -20.09 -14.51
N VAL A 82 -14.24 -18.95 -15.13
CA VAL A 82 -14.16 -17.64 -14.50
C VAL A 82 -15.20 -17.62 -13.38
N SER A 83 -14.76 -17.81 -12.14
CA SER A 83 -15.57 -17.43 -10.99
C SER A 83 -15.56 -15.91 -10.96
N ALA A 84 -16.68 -15.29 -11.31
CA ALA A 84 -16.85 -13.88 -11.08
C ALA A 84 -16.66 -13.63 -9.57
N ASN A 85 -15.67 -12.81 -9.21
CA ASN A 85 -15.56 -12.32 -7.85
C ASN A 85 -16.93 -11.72 -7.47
N THR A 86 -17.51 -12.17 -6.36
CA THR A 86 -18.84 -11.71 -5.90
C THR A 86 -18.87 -10.21 -5.64
N THR A 87 -17.70 -9.61 -5.47
CA THR A 87 -17.48 -8.17 -5.40
C THR A 87 -16.66 -7.75 -6.61
N PRO A 88 -17.25 -7.03 -7.59
CA PRO A 88 -16.52 -6.57 -8.75
C PRO A 88 -15.34 -5.68 -8.36
N ILE A 89 -14.21 -5.91 -9.03
CA ILE A 89 -12.96 -5.28 -8.62
C ILE A 89 -12.97 -3.75 -8.79
N PHE A 90 -13.74 -3.24 -9.74
CA PHE A 90 -13.93 -1.80 -9.96
C PHE A 90 -14.66 -1.09 -8.81
N GLN A 91 -15.25 -1.84 -7.87
CA GLN A 91 -15.86 -1.29 -6.67
C GLN A 91 -14.88 -1.24 -5.49
N ARG A 92 -13.69 -1.85 -5.63
CA ARG A 92 -12.62 -1.75 -4.64
C ARG A 92 -11.86 -0.45 -4.81
N THR A 93 -11.48 0.15 -3.69
CA THR A 93 -10.67 1.36 -3.64
C THR A 93 -9.34 1.03 -3.00
N PRO A 94 -8.20 1.33 -3.66
CA PRO A 94 -6.89 1.07 -3.08
C PRO A 94 -6.71 1.71 -1.69
N PRO A 95 -5.96 1.06 -0.78
CA PRO A 95 -5.73 1.58 0.56
C PRO A 95 -4.80 2.80 0.53
N ALA A 96 -4.82 3.60 1.60
CA ALA A 96 -3.74 4.54 1.86
C ALA A 96 -2.54 3.79 2.46
N VAL A 97 -1.33 4.10 2.01
CA VAL A 97 -0.11 3.43 2.50
C VAL A 97 0.71 4.41 3.33
N TYR A 98 0.96 4.06 4.59
CA TYR A 98 1.79 4.82 5.51
C TYR A 98 3.05 4.04 5.84
N TYR A 99 4.17 4.75 5.90
CA TYR A 99 5.45 4.18 6.26
C TYR A 99 6.32 5.20 6.98
N GLY A 100 7.25 4.74 7.80
CA GLY A 100 8.16 5.64 8.51
C GLY A 100 8.99 4.94 9.57
N ALA A 101 9.78 5.73 10.28
CA ALA A 101 10.55 5.28 11.44
C ALA A 101 9.70 5.34 12.72
N LEU A 102 10.06 4.53 13.71
CA LEU A 102 9.57 4.66 15.08
C LEU A 102 10.58 5.48 15.88
N VAL A 103 10.22 6.71 16.24
CA VAL A 103 11.12 7.66 16.89
C VAL A 103 10.86 7.66 18.39
N ASN A 104 11.92 7.56 19.19
CA ASN A 104 11.85 7.45 20.66
C ASN A 104 11.01 6.26 21.16
N ALA A 105 10.99 5.15 20.42
CA ALA A 105 10.24 3.96 20.78
C ALA A 105 10.60 3.49 22.21
N PRO A 106 9.60 3.30 23.09
CA PRO A 106 9.87 2.89 24.47
C PRO A 106 10.36 1.45 24.55
N ALA A 107 11.02 1.11 25.67
CA ALA A 107 11.39 -0.27 25.97
C ALA A 107 10.16 -1.19 25.89
N GLY A 108 10.26 -2.26 25.11
CA GLY A 108 9.19 -3.22 24.85
C GLY A 108 8.59 -3.17 23.45
N ILE A 109 8.85 -2.11 22.67
CA ILE A 109 8.56 -2.10 21.22
C ILE A 109 9.79 -2.65 20.50
N ALA A 110 9.60 -3.75 19.76
CA ALA A 110 10.66 -4.45 19.03
C ALA A 110 10.13 -4.95 17.68
N VAL A 111 11.04 -5.47 16.85
CA VAL A 111 10.68 -6.15 15.59
C VAL A 111 9.62 -7.23 15.86
N GLY A 112 8.59 -7.26 15.02
CA GLY A 112 7.43 -8.14 15.15
C GLY A 112 6.29 -7.59 16.01
N ALA A 113 6.47 -6.46 16.71
CA ALA A 113 5.36 -5.78 17.36
C ALA A 113 4.32 -5.31 16.33
N THR A 114 3.04 -5.45 16.64
CA THR A 114 1.94 -5.02 15.76
C THR A 114 1.88 -3.50 15.67
N VAL A 115 1.60 -2.98 14.47
CA VAL A 115 1.27 -1.59 14.18
C VAL A 115 -0.14 -1.55 13.63
N ASP A 116 -1.09 -1.08 14.44
CA ASP A 116 -2.49 -0.93 14.03
C ASP A 116 -2.76 0.52 13.64
N ALA A 117 -3.29 0.71 12.44
CA ALA A 117 -3.82 1.98 11.98
C ALA A 117 -5.34 1.98 12.12
N ARG A 118 -5.87 3.04 12.74
CA ARG A 118 -7.29 3.15 13.08
C ARG A 118 -7.92 4.37 12.42
N VAL A 119 -9.19 4.24 12.08
CA VAL A 119 -10.06 5.35 11.67
C VAL A 119 -11.24 5.39 12.65
N GLY A 120 -11.26 6.42 13.50
CA GLY A 120 -12.14 6.40 14.68
C GLY A 120 -11.75 5.26 15.62
N GLU A 121 -12.68 4.36 15.91
CA GLU A 121 -12.45 3.20 16.80
C GLU A 121 -12.11 1.91 16.02
N SER A 122 -12.30 1.90 14.70
CA SER A 122 -12.08 0.73 13.87
C SER A 122 -10.61 0.58 13.48
N ILE A 123 -10.06 -0.63 13.63
CA ILE A 123 -8.78 -1.00 13.03
C ILE A 123 -9.02 -1.18 11.53
N CYS A 124 -8.34 -0.38 10.73
CA CYS A 124 -8.52 -0.31 9.28
C CYS A 124 -7.24 -0.66 8.51
N GLY A 125 -6.18 -0.98 9.23
CA GLY A 125 -4.92 -1.47 8.69
C GLY A 125 -4.08 -2.04 9.81
N SER A 126 -3.35 -3.11 9.53
CA SER A 126 -2.39 -3.67 10.48
C SER A 126 -1.11 -4.05 9.75
N GLY A 127 0.01 -3.95 10.47
CA GLY A 127 1.34 -4.30 9.98
C GLY A 127 2.23 -4.66 11.16
N VAL A 128 3.52 -4.81 10.89
CA VAL A 128 4.51 -5.15 11.92
C VAL A 128 5.69 -4.20 11.89
N VAL A 129 6.28 -4.00 13.07
CA VAL A 129 7.57 -3.32 13.19
C VAL A 129 8.64 -4.19 12.56
N SER A 130 9.46 -3.61 11.70
CA SER A 130 10.69 -4.21 11.17
C SER A 130 11.89 -3.33 11.53
N ALA A 131 13.10 -3.81 11.25
CA ALA A 131 14.32 -3.02 11.41
C ALA A 131 15.07 -2.92 10.07
N ASP A 132 15.85 -1.86 9.91
CA ASP A 132 16.89 -1.79 8.89
C ASP A 132 18.17 -2.53 9.34
N GLN A 133 19.22 -2.47 8.51
CA GLN A 133 20.50 -3.12 8.78
C GLN A 133 21.25 -2.51 9.99
N ASP A 134 20.93 -1.27 10.33
CA ASP A 134 21.52 -0.52 11.45
C ASP A 134 20.72 -0.70 12.76
N GLY A 135 19.60 -1.44 12.70
CA GLY A 135 18.72 -1.70 13.83
C GLY A 135 17.67 -0.61 14.08
N ASN A 136 17.51 0.36 13.18
CA ASN A 136 16.47 1.38 13.32
C ASN A 136 15.09 0.78 13.02
N LEU A 137 14.15 0.99 13.93
CA LEU A 137 12.80 0.47 13.83
C LEU A 137 11.97 1.27 12.81
N ARG A 138 11.23 0.55 11.96
CA ARG A 138 10.38 1.10 10.90
C ARG A 138 9.09 0.29 10.74
N TYR A 139 8.12 0.84 10.01
CA TYR A 139 6.86 0.18 9.72
C TYR A 139 6.33 0.54 8.33
N THR A 140 5.49 -0.35 7.80
CA THR A 140 4.59 -0.10 6.66
C THR A 140 3.21 -0.59 7.07
N VAL A 141 2.18 0.23 6.86
CA VAL A 141 0.77 -0.17 7.08
C VAL A 141 -0.09 0.32 5.92
N LYS A 142 -0.96 -0.57 5.43
CA LYS A 142 -1.99 -0.27 4.43
C LYS A 142 -3.31 -0.07 5.16
N VAL A 143 -3.94 1.08 4.96
CA VAL A 143 -5.19 1.48 5.60
C VAL A 143 -6.30 1.43 4.57
N GLU A 144 -7.16 0.43 4.70
CA GLU A 144 -8.26 0.13 3.80
C GLU A 144 -9.18 1.34 3.62
N ALA A 145 -9.71 1.48 2.41
CA ALA A 145 -10.79 2.42 2.13
C ALA A 145 -12.12 1.89 2.69
N ALA A 146 -13.05 2.79 2.99
CA ALA A 146 -14.43 2.46 3.24
C ALA A 146 -15.12 2.12 1.90
N ASP A 147 -14.90 0.89 1.43
CA ASP A 147 -15.47 0.37 0.18
C ASP A 147 -16.41 -0.83 0.45
N VAL A 148 -16.87 -1.48 -0.63
CA VAL A 148 -17.79 -2.63 -0.59
C VAL A 148 -17.18 -3.91 0.01
N GLY A 149 -15.90 -3.91 0.40
CA GLY A 149 -15.16 -5.05 0.94
C GLY A 149 -15.37 -5.35 2.42
N GLY A 150 -16.36 -4.75 3.09
CA GLY A 150 -16.60 -4.94 4.52
C GLY A 150 -15.84 -3.97 5.43
N ASN A 151 -15.17 -2.97 4.86
CA ASN A 151 -14.39 -1.96 5.57
C ASN A 151 -15.22 -0.71 5.89
N ALA A 152 -16.52 -0.87 6.14
CA ALA A 152 -17.41 0.23 6.47
C ALA A 152 -16.88 0.98 7.70
N GLY A 153 -16.65 2.29 7.55
CA GLY A 153 -16.06 3.12 8.61
C GLY A 153 -14.55 3.35 8.48
N CYS A 154 -13.86 2.67 7.56
CA CYS A 154 -12.44 2.88 7.29
C CYS A 154 -12.15 4.11 6.41
N GLY A 155 -11.07 4.11 5.65
CA GLY A 155 -10.51 5.27 4.99
C GLY A 155 -11.45 5.98 4.02
N ALA A 156 -11.52 7.30 4.13
CA ALA A 156 -12.15 8.16 3.14
C ALA A 156 -11.43 9.52 3.16
N PRO A 157 -11.48 10.30 2.07
CA PRO A 157 -10.87 11.63 2.05
C PRO A 157 -11.24 12.42 3.30
N THR A 158 -10.27 13.10 3.90
CA THR A 158 -10.37 13.92 5.14
C THR A 158 -10.50 13.19 6.47
N ARG A 159 -10.71 11.86 6.49
CA ARG A 159 -10.71 11.09 7.74
C ARG A 159 -9.32 11.08 8.35
N ASP A 160 -9.27 11.14 9.67
CA ASP A 160 -8.02 11.03 10.43
C ASP A 160 -7.69 9.56 10.68
N VAL A 161 -6.41 9.23 10.46
CA VAL A 161 -5.79 7.96 10.79
C VAL A 161 -4.94 8.17 12.04
N THR A 162 -5.11 7.29 13.02
CA THR A 162 -4.29 7.20 14.24
C THR A 162 -3.54 5.87 14.26
N PHE A 163 -2.47 5.80 15.04
CA PHE A 163 -1.64 4.61 15.13
C PHE A 163 -1.51 4.12 16.57
N ASN A 164 -1.54 2.80 16.71
CA ASN A 164 -1.21 2.09 17.94
C ASN A 164 -0.10 1.08 17.63
N VAL A 165 0.95 1.06 18.45
CA VAL A 165 2.08 0.14 18.27
C VAL A 165 2.27 -0.68 19.53
N GLY A 166 2.21 -2.01 19.40
CA GLY A 166 2.36 -2.93 20.53
C GLY A 166 1.40 -2.64 21.69
N GLY A 167 0.17 -2.19 21.38
CA GLY A 167 -0.83 -1.81 22.38
C GLY A 167 -0.74 -0.37 22.87
N ARG A 168 0.21 0.45 22.41
CA ARG A 168 0.39 1.84 22.84
C ARG A 168 -0.03 2.83 21.75
N ASP A 169 -0.91 3.76 22.10
CA ASP A 169 -1.29 4.82 21.17
C ASP A 169 -0.13 5.79 20.93
N VAL A 170 0.13 6.09 19.66
CA VAL A 170 1.11 7.08 19.23
C VAL A 170 0.40 8.42 19.05
N PRO A 171 0.88 9.51 19.65
CA PRO A 171 0.31 10.84 19.45
C PRO A 171 0.35 11.28 17.98
N GLY A 172 -0.67 12.03 17.59
CA GLY A 172 -0.77 12.62 16.25
C GLY A 172 -1.81 11.93 15.38
N THR A 173 -2.17 12.61 14.29
CA THR A 173 -3.05 12.09 13.26
C THR A 173 -2.50 12.42 11.89
N ILE A 174 -2.87 11.62 10.90
CA ILE A 174 -2.62 11.91 9.50
C ILE A 174 -3.89 11.69 8.68
N LYS A 175 -4.10 12.51 7.64
CA LYS A 175 -5.27 12.35 6.78
C LYS A 175 -5.15 11.10 5.92
N TRP A 176 -6.26 10.38 5.79
CA TRP A 176 -6.44 9.31 4.82
C TRP A 176 -6.30 9.86 3.40
N ASP A 177 -5.29 9.39 2.68
CA ASP A 177 -4.92 9.82 1.33
C ASP A 177 -4.22 8.66 0.60
N ASN A 178 -4.89 8.08 -0.39
CA ASN A 178 -4.39 6.97 -1.20
C ASN A 178 -3.81 7.40 -2.56
N ASN A 179 -3.66 8.70 -2.81
CA ASN A 179 -3.09 9.18 -4.08
C ASN A 179 -1.57 8.95 -4.18
N LYS A 180 -0.92 8.76 -3.03
CA LYS A 180 0.52 8.50 -2.93
C LYS A 180 0.85 7.81 -1.61
N LEU A 181 1.98 7.12 -1.59
CA LEU A 181 2.55 6.62 -0.34
C LEU A 181 2.91 7.81 0.57
N ARG A 182 2.58 7.68 1.86
CA ARG A 182 2.71 8.74 2.84
C ARG A 182 3.81 8.40 3.83
N LYS A 183 4.91 9.15 3.81
CA LYS A 183 5.88 9.11 4.91
C LYS A 183 5.25 9.74 6.15
N HIS A 184 5.26 9.01 7.27
CA HIS A 184 4.80 9.46 8.57
C HIS A 184 5.60 8.76 9.66
N ASP A 185 6.54 9.47 10.27
CA ASP A 185 7.32 8.92 11.38
C ASP A 185 6.44 8.90 12.65
N LEU A 186 6.47 7.79 13.38
CA LEU A 186 5.69 7.60 14.60
C LEU A 186 6.53 8.03 15.80
N GLU A 187 6.25 9.23 16.29
CA GLU A 187 6.97 9.82 17.41
C GLU A 187 6.30 9.48 18.74
N PHE A 188 6.97 8.66 19.55
CA PHE A 188 6.52 8.42 20.91
C PHE A 188 6.91 9.61 21.80
N PRO A 189 6.08 9.97 22.81
CA PRO A 189 6.48 10.94 23.81
C PRO A 189 7.78 10.46 24.45
N SER A 190 8.82 11.32 24.44
CA SER A 190 10.02 11.07 25.23
C SER A 190 9.59 10.88 26.68
N GLY A 191 9.80 9.68 27.23
CA GLY A 191 9.28 9.28 28.53
C GLY A 191 9.62 10.28 29.64
N GLY A 192 8.62 10.57 30.47
CA GLY A 192 8.83 10.90 31.88
C GLY A 192 8.92 9.64 32.72
#